data_AF-A0A820SUW5-F1
#
_entry.id   AF-A0A820SUW5-F1
#
_cell.length_a   1.000
_cell.length_b   1.000
_cell.length_c   1.000
_cell.angle_alpha   90.00
_cell.angle_beta   90.00
_cell.angle_gamma   90.00
#
_symmetry.space_group_name_H-M   'P 1'
#
loop_
_entity.id
_entity.type
_entity.pdbx_description
1 polymer ?
#
loop_
_entity_poly.entity_id
_entity_poly.type
_entity_poly.pdbx_seq_one_letter_code
_entity_poly.pdbx_strand_id
1 'polypeptide(L)'
;PECAEQYIDYLKEIGNLDECAKYYVGILNNDHFTSRQGKSTHQLWNELCELVSKNPTKIKSVPVEPIIRQGILKYKDQVGQLWTSLADFYIRSGCFEKVK
;
A
#
# COMPACT_ATOMS: atom_id res chain seq x y z
N PRO A 1 11.68 14.69 -2.04
CA PRO A 1 11.60 13.91 -0.77
C PRO A 1 10.80 14.59 0.35
N GLU A 2 10.72 15.93 0.37
CA GLU A 2 10.11 16.67 1.49
C GLU A 2 8.57 16.74 1.48
N CYS A 3 7.92 16.50 0.34
CA CYS A 3 6.47 16.68 0.20
C CYS A 3 5.66 15.38 0.15
N ALA A 4 6.29 14.20 0.17
CA ALA A 4 5.60 12.94 -0.10
C ALA A 4 4.55 12.61 1.00
N GLU A 5 4.89 12.84 2.27
CA GLU A 5 3.97 12.61 3.38
C GLU A 5 2.83 13.64 3.41
N GLN A 6 3.10 14.92 3.12
CA GLN A 6 2.07 15.95 3.03
C GLN A 6 1.13 15.71 1.84
N TYR A 7 1.67 15.21 0.73
CA TYR A 7 0.87 14.86 -0.43
C TYR A 7 -0.04 13.66 -0.15
N ILE A 8 0.44 12.66 0.60
CA ILE A 8 -0.39 11.54 1.06
C ILE A 8 -1.55 12.03 1.93
N ASP A 9 -1.29 12.97 2.84
CA ASP A 9 -2.32 13.54 3.73
C ASP A 9 -3.38 14.28 2.91
N TYR A 10 -2.95 15.13 1.98
CA TYR A 10 -3.83 15.83 1.05
C TYR A 10 -4.67 14.85 0.19
N LEU A 11 -4.05 13.80 -0.34
CA LEU A 11 -4.73 12.78 -1.13
C LEU A 11 -5.78 12.02 -0.30
N LYS A 12 -5.51 11.78 0.99
CA LYS A 12 -6.48 11.20 1.93
C LYS A 12 -7.66 12.16 2.17
N GLU A 13 -7.41 13.46 2.33
CA GLU A 13 -8.46 14.48 2.50
C GLU A 13 -9.39 14.57 1.28
N ILE A 14 -8.85 14.59 0.06
CA ILE A 14 -9.66 14.64 -1.17
C ILE A 14 -10.28 13.28 -1.54
N GLY A 15 -9.98 12.22 -0.79
CA GLY A 15 -10.50 10.87 -1.01
C GLY A 15 -9.89 10.13 -2.21
N ASN A 16 -8.77 10.60 -2.74
CA ASN A 16 -8.09 10.02 -3.90
C ASN A 16 -7.08 8.94 -3.47
N LEU A 17 -7.63 7.77 -3.13
CA LEU A 17 -6.86 6.64 -2.61
C LEU A 17 -5.98 5.97 -3.68
N ASP A 18 -6.34 6.08 -4.96
CA ASP A 18 -5.58 5.49 -6.07
C ASP A 18 -4.21 6.16 -6.21
N GLU A 19 -4.18 7.49 -6.25
CA GLU A 19 -2.93 8.24 -6.24
C GLU A 19 -2.17 8.05 -4.94
N CYS A 20 -2.87 7.97 -3.81
CA CYS A 20 -2.24 7.76 -2.51
C CYS A 20 -1.42 6.46 -2.51
N ALA A 21 -2.00 5.37 -3.02
CA ALA A 21 -1.31 4.10 -3.18
C ALA A 21 -0.07 4.19 -4.10
N LYS A 22 -0.13 4.94 -5.21
CA LYS A 22 1.03 5.13 -6.11
C LYS A 22 2.19 5.81 -5.39
N TYR A 23 1.89 6.83 -4.60
CA TYR A 23 2.89 7.54 -3.81
C TYR A 23 3.52 6.63 -2.76
N TYR A 24 2.73 5.86 -2.03
CA TYR A 24 3.26 4.85 -1.10
C TYR A 24 4.19 3.86 -1.80
N VAL A 25 3.84 3.37 -2.99
CA VAL A 25 4.71 2.45 -3.74
C VAL A 25 6.01 3.11 -4.16
N GLY A 26 5.96 4.37 -4.61
CA GLY A 26 7.16 5.13 -4.94
C GLY A 26 8.09 5.31 -3.73
N ILE A 27 7.52 5.55 -2.56
CA ILE A 27 8.25 5.65 -1.29
C ILE A 27 8.85 4.29 -0.90
N LEU A 28 8.07 3.22 -0.96
CA LEU A 28 8.48 1.86 -0.56
C LEU A 28 9.50 1.23 -1.51
N ASN A 29 9.52 1.66 -2.77
CA ASN A 29 10.55 1.27 -3.74
C ASN A 29 11.91 1.88 -3.35
N ASN A 30 11.90 3.06 -2.73
CA ASN A 30 13.10 3.71 -2.26
C ASN A 30 13.57 3.11 -0.91
N ASP A 31 14.48 2.14 -0.97
CA ASP A 31 15.00 1.42 0.19
C ASP A 31 15.71 2.31 1.22
N HIS A 32 16.18 3.48 0.79
CA HIS A 32 16.82 4.50 1.63
C HIS A 32 15.84 5.54 2.18
N PHE A 33 14.53 5.37 1.98
CA PHE A 33 13.55 6.34 2.46
C PHE A 33 13.52 6.37 3.99
N THR A 34 14.10 7.43 4.55
CA THR A 34 13.97 7.77 5.96
C THR A 34 12.78 8.72 6.10
N SER A 35 11.66 8.23 6.63
CA SER A 35 10.49 9.08 6.88
C SER A 35 10.88 10.14 7.90
N ARG A 36 10.67 11.42 7.58
CA ARG A 36 11.02 12.53 8.48
C ARG A 36 10.14 12.54 9.73
N GLN A 37 8.94 11.97 9.65
CA GLN A 37 8.05 11.71 10.80
C GLN A 37 8.51 10.56 11.71
N GLY A 38 9.65 9.90 11.42
CA GLY A 38 10.13 8.76 12.20
C GLY A 38 9.33 7.47 11.96
N LYS A 39 8.49 7.42 10.93
CA LYS A 39 7.78 6.21 10.52
C LYS A 39 8.77 5.21 9.92
N SER A 40 8.84 4.03 10.49
CA SER A 40 9.63 2.92 9.94
C SER A 40 9.02 2.45 8.62
N THR A 41 9.85 1.89 7.72
CA THR A 41 9.38 1.32 6.45
C THR A 41 8.25 0.31 6.64
N HIS A 42 8.31 -0.50 7.70
CA HIS A 42 7.25 -1.42 8.10
C HIS A 42 5.90 -0.74 8.37
N GLN A 43 5.90 0.45 8.98
CA GLN A 43 4.67 1.19 9.27
C GLN A 43 4.03 1.71 7.98
N LEU A 44 4.84 2.11 6.99
CA LEU A 44 4.36 2.50 5.67
C LEU A 44 3.76 1.31 4.91
N TRP A 45 4.36 0.12 5.03
CA TRP A 45 3.79 -1.12 4.49
C TRP A 45 2.43 -1.44 5.09
N ASN A 46 2.30 -1.34 6.42
CA ASN A 46 1.02 -1.56 7.10
C ASN A 46 -0.05 -0.55 6.67
N GLU A 47 0.28 0.75 6.59
CA GLU A 47 -0.62 1.79 6.09
C GLU A 47 -1.08 1.50 4.65
N LEU A 48 -0.15 1.13 3.76
CA LEU A 48 -0.48 0.78 2.38
C LEU A 48 -1.38 -0.44 2.32
N CYS A 49 -1.03 -1.52 3.03
CA CYS A 49 -1.81 -2.75 3.10
C CYS A 49 -3.21 -2.50 3.63
N GLU A 50 -3.35 -1.72 4.70
CA GLU A 50 -4.67 -1.37 5.24
C GLU A 50 -5.49 -0.55 4.23
N LEU A 51 -4.86 0.42 3.57
CA LEU A 51 -5.51 1.29 2.59
C LEU A 51 -6.03 0.49 1.38
N VAL A 52 -5.24 -0.46 0.85
CA VAL A 52 -5.66 -1.34 -0.25
C VAL A 52 -6.73 -2.34 0.19
N SER A 53 -6.56 -3.00 1.34
CA SER A 53 -7.53 -3.99 1.83
C SER A 53 -8.89 -3.37 2.14
N LYS A 54 -8.93 -2.17 2.73
CA LYS A 54 -10.20 -1.48 3.04
C LYS A 54 -10.89 -0.92 1.79
N ASN A 55 -10.15 -0.59 0.72
CA ASN A 55 -10.68 0.12 -0.45
C ASN A 55 -10.29 -0.52 -1.81
N PRO A 56 -10.54 -1.82 -2.02
CA PRO A 56 -10.08 -2.54 -3.22
C PRO A 56 -10.71 -1.99 -4.51
N THR A 57 -11.94 -1.46 -4.44
CA THR A 57 -12.66 -0.93 -5.60
C THR A 57 -12.16 0.44 -6.06
N LYS A 58 -11.52 1.20 -5.17
CA LYS A 58 -11.01 2.55 -5.46
C LYS A 58 -9.58 2.53 -5.96
N ILE A 59 -8.81 1.48 -5.67
CA ILE A 59 -7.39 1.39 -5.97
C ILE A 59 -7.22 0.40 -7.10
N LYS A 60 -7.11 0.93 -8.33
CA LYS A 60 -7.04 0.12 -9.56
C LYS A 60 -5.70 0.27 -10.28
N SER A 61 -5.05 1.41 -10.07
CA SER A 61 -3.86 1.79 -10.82
C SER A 61 -2.56 1.25 -10.22
N VAL A 62 -2.66 0.55 -9.08
CA VAL A 62 -1.53 0.00 -8.34
C VAL A 62 -1.69 -1.51 -8.21
N PRO A 63 -0.73 -2.32 -8.69
CA PRO A 63 -0.85 -3.78 -8.65
C PRO A 63 -0.54 -4.30 -7.24
N VAL A 64 -1.57 -4.50 -6.41
CA VAL A 64 -1.46 -4.88 -4.99
C VAL A 64 -0.68 -6.17 -4.79
N GLU A 65 -0.91 -7.20 -5.62
CA GLU A 65 -0.25 -8.50 -5.50
C GLU A 65 1.29 -8.45 -5.58
N PRO A 66 1.91 -7.91 -6.66
CA PRO A 66 3.37 -7.85 -6.73
C PRO A 66 3.95 -6.98 -5.63
N ILE A 67 3.25 -5.94 -5.19
CA ILE A 67 3.72 -5.08 -4.10
C ILE A 67 3.77 -5.84 -2.79
N ILE A 68 2.67 -6.49 -2.39
CA ILE A 68 2.65 -7.29 -1.16
C ILE A 68 3.69 -8.42 -1.24
N ARG A 69 3.85 -9.06 -2.40
CA ARG A 69 4.92 -10.05 -2.63
C ARG A 69 6.33 -9.46 -2.44
N GLN A 70 6.59 -8.25 -2.94
CA GLN A 70 7.86 -7.57 -2.70
C GLN A 70 8.06 -7.26 -1.22
N GLY A 71 7.02 -6.82 -0.51
CA GLY A 71 7.05 -6.58 0.93
C GLY A 71 7.38 -7.85 1.72
N ILE A 72 6.77 -8.98 1.36
CA ILE A 72 7.03 -10.30 1.97
C ILE A 72 8.49 -10.73 1.78
N LEU A 73 9.06 -10.50 0.59
CA LEU A 73 10.45 -10.86 0.28
C LEU A 73 11.44 -10.03 1.10
N LYS A 74 11.17 -8.72 1.27
CA LYS A 74 12.04 -7.80 2.02
C LYS A 74 11.88 -7.94 3.53
N TYR A 75 10.65 -8.14 4.02
CA TYR A 75 10.31 -8.09 5.44
C TYR A 75 9.71 -9.41 5.92
N LYS A 76 10.60 -10.36 6.21
CA LYS A 76 10.22 -11.72 6.64
C LYS A 76 9.51 -11.78 8.00
N ASP A 77 9.70 -10.78 8.85
CA ASP A 77 9.15 -10.74 10.20
C ASP A 77 7.62 -10.51 10.22
N GLN A 78 7.09 -9.77 9.25
CA GLN A 78 5.68 -9.35 9.20
C GLN A 78 4.90 -9.99 8.04
N VAL A 79 5.42 -11.08 7.48
CA VAL A 79 4.81 -11.77 6.32
C VAL A 79 3.39 -12.22 6.61
N GLY A 80 3.10 -12.67 7.83
CA GLY A 80 1.77 -13.14 8.22
C GLY A 80 0.72 -12.04 8.10
N GLN A 81 1.04 -10.83 8.56
CA GLN A 81 0.11 -9.69 8.48
C GLN A 81 -0.07 -9.23 7.03
N LEU A 82 1.00 -9.17 6.24
CA LEU A 82 0.96 -8.82 4.82
C LEU A 82 0.07 -9.78 4.01
N TRP A 83 0.23 -11.10 4.21
CA TRP A 83 -0.62 -12.11 3.58
C TRP A 83 -2.08 -12.00 4.04
N THR A 84 -2.31 -11.70 5.31
CA THR A 84 -3.67 -11.52 5.85
C THR A 84 -4.35 -10.32 5.21
N SER A 85 -3.66 -9.20 5.05
CA SER A 85 -4.16 -8.02 4.33
C SER A 85 -4.44 -8.34 2.86
N LEU A 86 -3.58 -9.11 2.19
CA LEU A 86 -3.82 -9.55 0.82
C LEU A 86 -5.07 -10.45 0.72
N ALA A 87 -5.26 -11.37 1.67
CA ALA A 87 -6.45 -12.20 1.71
C ALA A 87 -7.72 -11.37 1.93
N ASP A 88 -7.70 -10.42 2.87
CA ASP A 88 -8.82 -9.49 3.12
C ASP A 88 -9.11 -8.62 1.88
N PHE A 89 -8.06 -8.17 1.19
CA PHE A 89 -8.18 -7.50 -0.11
C PHE A 89 -8.91 -8.39 -1.12
N TYR A 90 -8.53 -9.66 -1.27
CA TYR A 90 -9.20 -10.58 -2.20
C TYR A 90 -10.66 -10.84 -1.85
N ILE A 91 -10.96 -11.01 -0.56
CA ILE A 91 -12.32 -11.23 -0.05
C ILE A 91 -13.19 -10.00 -0.33
N ARG A 92 -12.68 -8.79 -0.04
CA ARG A 92 -13.42 -7.53 -0.23
C ARG A 92 -13.45 -7.06 -1.68
N SER A 93 -12.41 -7.33 -2.44
CA SER A 93 -12.36 -7.09 -3.88
C SER A 93 -13.30 -8.03 -4.62
N GLY A 94 -13.82 -9.07 -3.95
CA GLY A 94 -14.94 -9.89 -4.40
C GLY A 94 -14.83 -10.26 -5.87
N CYS A 95 -13.73 -10.92 -6.25
CA CYS A 95 -13.42 -11.41 -7.60
C CYS A 95 -14.49 -11.11 -8.67
N PHE A 96 -14.48 -9.91 -9.26
CA PHE A 96 -15.27 -9.56 -10.44
C PHE A 96 -14.49 -8.57 -11.31
N GLU A 97 -13.41 -9.06 -11.94
CA GLU A 97 -12.96 -8.73 -13.31
C GLU A 97 -11.49 -9.15 -13.48
N LYS A 98 -11.24 -10.45 -13.52
CA LYS A 98 -10.25 -11.00 -14.46
C LYS A 98 -10.84 -12.25 -15.09
N VAL A 99 -11.89 -12.03 -15.88
CA VAL A 99 -12.16 -12.84 -17.06
C VAL A 99 -12.01 -11.92 -18.27
N LYS A 100 -10.77 -11.76 -18.74
CA LYS A 100 -10.44 -11.82 -20.17
C LYS A 100 -8.93 -11.91 -20.36
#